data_AF-A0A0D3HX48-F1
#
_entry.id   AF-A0A0D3HX48-F1
#
_cell.length_a   1.000
_cell.length_b   1.000
_cell.length_c   1.000
_cell.angle_alpha   90.00
_cell.angle_beta   90.00
_cell.angle_gamma   90.00
#
_symmetry.space_group_name_H-M   'P 1'
#
loop_
_entity.id
_entity.type
_entity.pdbx_description
1 polymer ?
#
loop_
_entity_poly.entity_id
_entity_poly.type
_entity_poly.pdbx_seq_one_letter_code
_entity_poly.pdbx_strand_id
1 'polypeptide(L)'
;MVVTVNGGNGKDSFGNMARPPSRSLLPLKLLKPFLIFAVLATGFLAAAAAALLLLGGGAGASYVPNVLSATAWQQQPRCAQQQEDGGRAALERWTRPPAASAWHNMSDEELLWAASMEPRVRRYPYRRVPKVAQWGQTNMFDAERRLLANALLDGGNERFVLVSESCVPLHGFPAVYGYLTASRHSFVGAFDDPGPHGRGRYRPGLAPEVSPEQWRKGAQWFEVDRSLAVFVVGDERYYPRFRELCRPPCYVDEHYLPTVLSSCPSRRRGGSRTGA
;
A
#
# COMPACT_ATOMS: atom_id res chain seq x y z
N MET A 1 -9.02 -0.85 -13.75
CA MET A 1 -10.28 -1.42 -14.28
C MET A 1 -9.94 -2.78 -14.85
N VAL A 2 -10.53 -3.87 -14.35
CA VAL A 2 -10.39 -5.19 -15.01
C VAL A 2 -11.75 -5.87 -15.04
N VAL A 3 -12.36 -5.84 -16.21
CA VAL A 3 -13.48 -6.70 -16.60
C VAL A 3 -12.87 -7.99 -17.14
N THR A 4 -13.26 -9.15 -16.59
CA THR A 4 -12.91 -10.45 -17.19
C THR A 4 -14.07 -10.93 -18.06
N VAL A 5 -13.84 -11.04 -19.37
CA VAL A 5 -14.70 -11.80 -20.29
C VAL A 5 -14.21 -13.25 -20.28
N ASN A 6 -15.12 -14.20 -20.00
CA ASN A 6 -14.88 -15.63 -20.16
C ASN A 6 -15.27 -16.05 -21.57
N GLY A 7 -14.39 -16.76 -22.29
CA GLY A 7 -14.69 -17.33 -23.61
C GLY A 7 -13.73 -18.45 -24.02
N GLY A 8 -14.22 -19.69 -23.92
CA GLY A 8 -13.97 -20.89 -24.74
C GLY A 8 -12.62 -21.23 -25.41
N ASN A 9 -12.11 -22.41 -25.03
CA ASN A 9 -11.50 -23.50 -25.83
C ASN A 9 -10.51 -23.21 -26.99
N GLY A 10 -9.31 -23.77 -26.84
CA GLY A 10 -8.41 -24.17 -27.93
C GLY A 10 -7.38 -25.18 -27.42
N LYS A 11 -7.31 -26.33 -28.08
CA LYS A 11 -6.51 -27.53 -27.77
C LYS A 11 -5.27 -27.58 -28.67
N ASP A 12 -4.33 -28.45 -28.30
CA ASP A 12 -3.17 -28.96 -29.07
C ASP A 12 -1.86 -28.13 -28.92
N SER A 13 -0.64 -28.67 -28.86
CA SER A 13 -0.06 -29.99 -28.60
C SER A 13 1.48 -29.83 -28.42
N PHE A 14 2.10 -30.82 -27.78
CA PHE A 14 3.52 -31.15 -27.56
C PHE A 14 4.67 -30.51 -28.37
N GLY A 15 5.83 -30.30 -27.71
CA GLY A 15 7.14 -30.22 -28.37
C GLY A 15 8.36 -29.80 -27.51
N ASN A 16 9.03 -30.80 -26.93
CA ASN A 16 10.47 -30.94 -26.61
C ASN A 16 11.29 -29.94 -25.75
N MET A 17 11.52 -30.44 -24.52
CA MET A 17 12.74 -30.49 -23.70
C MET A 17 14.10 -30.13 -24.37
N ALA A 18 14.79 -29.14 -23.79
CA ALA A 18 16.22 -28.90 -23.96
C ALA A 18 16.90 -28.67 -22.59
N ARG A 19 18.13 -29.21 -22.47
CA ARG A 19 18.98 -29.40 -21.27
C ARG A 19 19.40 -28.11 -20.53
N PRO A 20 19.77 -28.21 -19.23
CA PRO A 20 20.30 -27.08 -18.46
C PRO A 20 21.80 -26.86 -18.72
N PRO A 21 22.32 -25.63 -18.66
CA PRO A 21 23.75 -25.38 -18.63
C PRO A 21 24.34 -25.55 -17.21
N SER A 22 25.62 -25.90 -17.20
CA SER A 22 26.46 -26.30 -16.08
C SER A 22 26.59 -25.29 -14.94
N ARG A 23 26.66 -25.80 -13.70
CA ARG A 23 27.10 -25.05 -12.51
C ARG A 23 28.58 -24.65 -12.67
N SER A 24 28.87 -23.35 -12.69
CA SER A 24 30.23 -22.84 -12.53
C SER A 24 30.65 -22.92 -11.06
N LEU A 25 31.76 -23.60 -10.80
CA LEU A 25 32.39 -23.64 -9.48
C LEU A 25 33.17 -22.33 -9.28
N LEU A 26 32.86 -21.64 -8.17
CA LEU A 26 33.57 -20.44 -7.74
C LEU A 26 35.08 -20.73 -7.56
N PRO A 27 35.98 -19.87 -8.05
CA PRO A 27 37.40 -20.10 -7.94
C PRO A 27 37.86 -19.96 -6.49
N LEU A 28 38.40 -21.04 -5.91
CA LEU A 28 38.98 -21.14 -4.55
C LEU A 28 40.10 -20.11 -4.23
N LYS A 29 40.52 -19.31 -5.21
CA LYS A 29 41.59 -18.29 -5.04
C LYS A 29 41.13 -17.00 -4.37
N LEU A 30 39.82 -16.80 -4.15
CA LEU A 30 39.31 -15.65 -3.39
C LEU A 30 39.02 -15.93 -1.90
N LEU A 31 39.05 -17.19 -1.43
CA LEU A 31 38.63 -17.52 -0.05
C LEU A 31 39.69 -17.14 1.02
N LYS A 32 40.97 -17.11 0.64
CA LYS A 32 42.10 -16.85 1.54
C LYS A 32 42.07 -15.47 2.20
N PRO A 33 41.84 -14.34 1.49
CA PRO A 33 41.76 -13.04 2.15
C PRO A 33 40.54 -12.91 3.09
N PHE A 34 39.40 -13.55 2.78
CA PHE A 34 38.22 -13.53 3.66
C PHE A 34 38.45 -14.29 4.98
N LEU A 35 39.18 -15.41 4.95
CA LEU A 35 39.52 -16.16 6.17
C LEU A 35 40.48 -15.37 7.06
N ILE A 36 41.44 -14.65 6.49
CA ILE A 36 42.36 -13.78 7.25
C ILE A 36 41.59 -12.63 7.90
N PHE A 37 40.67 -11.99 7.14
CA PHE A 37 39.86 -10.91 7.68
C PHE A 37 38.92 -11.38 8.80
N ALA A 38 38.36 -12.59 8.68
CA ALA A 38 37.51 -13.19 9.71
C ALA A 38 38.29 -13.47 11.01
N VAL A 39 39.52 -13.99 10.92
CA VAL A 39 40.37 -14.27 12.11
C VAL A 39 40.83 -12.97 12.79
N LEU A 40 41.17 -11.93 12.01
CA LEU A 40 41.53 -10.64 12.58
C LEU A 40 40.34 -9.94 13.25
N ALA A 41 39.14 -10.02 12.65
CA ALA A 41 37.93 -9.43 13.20
C ALA A 41 37.50 -10.10 14.51
N THR A 42 37.58 -11.43 14.61
CA THR A 42 37.26 -12.15 15.86
C THR A 42 38.28 -11.88 16.95
N GLY A 43 39.58 -11.76 16.61
CA GLY A 43 40.63 -11.36 17.55
C GLY A 43 40.42 -9.95 18.13
N PHE A 44 40.04 -8.99 17.29
CA PHE A 44 39.76 -7.62 17.73
C PHE A 44 38.55 -7.53 18.68
N LEU A 45 37.48 -8.27 18.37
CA LEU A 45 36.27 -8.30 19.22
C LEU A 45 36.54 -8.94 20.59
N ALA A 46 37.34 -10.01 20.64
CA ALA A 46 37.72 -10.66 21.90
C ALA A 46 38.59 -9.74 22.78
N ALA A 47 39.53 -9.01 22.18
CA ALA A 47 40.38 -8.05 22.90
C ALA A 47 39.56 -6.86 23.45
N ALA A 48 38.59 -6.35 22.69
CA ALA A 48 37.71 -5.28 23.15
C ALA A 48 36.80 -5.71 24.32
N ALA A 49 36.26 -6.93 24.27
CA ALA A 49 35.46 -7.49 25.36
C ALA A 49 36.27 -7.70 26.65
N ALA A 50 37.52 -8.18 26.51
CA ALA A 50 38.43 -8.33 27.65
C ALA A 50 38.83 -6.98 28.26
N ALA A 51 39.03 -5.94 27.44
CA ALA A 51 39.32 -4.59 27.92
C ALA A 51 38.14 -3.97 28.69
N LEU A 52 36.89 -4.21 28.26
CA LEU A 52 35.70 -3.76 28.99
C LEU A 52 35.54 -4.47 30.35
N LEU A 53 35.88 -5.76 30.42
CA LEU A 53 35.82 -6.52 31.67
C LEU A 53 36.93 -6.12 32.65
N LEU A 54 38.10 -5.70 32.15
CA LEU A 54 39.21 -5.25 32.99
C LEU A 54 39.07 -3.79 33.47
N LEU A 55 38.28 -2.97 32.78
CA LEU A 55 38.01 -1.57 33.16
C LEU A 55 36.69 -1.39 33.96
N GLY A 56 35.85 -2.42 34.06
CA GLY A 56 34.52 -2.35 34.69
C GLY A 56 34.45 -2.74 36.18
N GLY A 57 35.58 -2.97 36.85
CA GLY A 57 35.62 -3.42 38.25
C GLY A 57 35.62 -2.27 39.25
N GLY A 58 34.45 -1.75 39.63
CA GLY A 58 34.36 -0.85 40.79
C GLY A 58 33.00 -0.21 41.04
N ALA A 59 32.46 -0.50 42.23
CA ALA A 59 31.36 0.16 42.93
C ALA A 59 29.92 -0.12 42.45
N GLY A 60 29.22 -0.92 43.26
CA GLY A 60 27.78 -1.03 43.23
C GLY A 60 27.11 0.28 43.62
N ALA A 61 26.11 0.65 42.84
CA ALA A 61 24.98 1.44 43.28
C ALA A 61 23.78 1.01 42.44
N SER A 62 22.71 0.62 43.12
CA SER A 62 21.41 0.38 42.55
C SER A 62 20.92 1.63 41.82
N TYR A 63 21.18 1.71 40.52
CA TYR A 63 20.42 2.54 39.60
C TYR A 63 19.76 1.58 38.63
N VAL A 64 18.48 1.29 38.87
CA VAL A 64 17.61 0.75 37.84
C VAL A 64 17.37 1.93 36.90
N PRO A 65 17.95 1.98 35.69
CA PRO A 65 17.41 2.91 34.73
C PRO A 65 16.06 2.31 34.35
N ASN A 66 14.98 3.03 34.68
CA ASN A 66 13.74 2.93 33.94
C ASN A 66 14.03 3.36 32.49
N VAL A 67 14.74 2.51 31.75
CA VAL A 67 14.64 2.48 30.30
C VAL A 67 13.39 1.67 30.04
N LEU A 68 12.24 2.34 30.14
CA LEU A 68 11.11 1.96 29.32
C LEU A 68 11.68 1.75 27.93
N SER A 69 11.63 0.51 27.48
CA SER A 69 12.05 0.06 26.17
C SER A 69 11.41 0.96 25.12
N ALA A 70 12.14 2.00 24.71
CA ALA A 70 11.74 2.92 23.66
C ALA A 70 11.82 2.24 22.27
N THR A 71 12.10 0.93 22.22
CA THR A 71 12.14 0.14 21.00
C THR A 71 10.82 -0.59 20.69
N ALA A 72 9.78 -0.48 21.53
CA ALA A 72 8.45 -1.01 21.22
C ALA A 72 7.55 -0.06 20.39
N TRP A 73 7.99 1.17 20.12
CA TRP A 73 7.21 2.17 19.34
C TRP A 73 7.74 2.41 17.91
N GLN A 74 8.64 1.56 17.40
CA GLN A 74 9.33 1.79 16.12
C GLN A 74 8.96 0.84 14.97
N GLN A 75 7.71 0.37 14.91
CA GLN A 75 7.19 -0.32 13.72
C GLN A 75 5.87 0.27 13.19
N GLN A 76 5.73 1.59 13.16
CA GLN A 76 4.67 2.21 12.37
C GLN A 76 5.05 2.25 10.89
N PRO A 77 4.23 1.70 9.98
CA PRO A 77 4.40 1.89 8.55
C PRO A 77 4.30 3.39 8.27
N ARG A 78 5.22 3.94 7.46
CA ARG A 78 5.33 5.39 7.24
C ARG A 78 4.58 5.78 5.96
N CYS A 79 3.52 6.58 6.05
CA CYS A 79 2.76 7.07 4.88
C CYS A 79 2.92 8.58 4.72
N ALA A 80 3.35 9.02 3.53
CA ALA A 80 3.78 10.37 3.19
C ALA A 80 2.67 11.46 3.29
N GLN A 81 3.06 12.68 3.66
CA GLN A 81 2.28 13.91 3.43
C GLN A 81 3.22 15.03 2.98
N GLN A 82 2.81 15.74 1.93
CA GLN A 82 3.10 17.16 1.74
C GLN A 82 1.79 17.88 1.43
N GLN A 83 1.66 19.05 2.02
CA GLN A 83 0.58 20.01 1.90
C GLN A 83 0.91 20.91 0.71
N GLU A 84 0.04 20.98 -0.31
CA GLU A 84 0.16 21.96 -1.39
C GLU A 84 -0.92 23.03 -1.25
N ASP A 85 -0.49 24.21 -0.81
CA ASP A 85 -1.16 25.48 -1.09
C ASP A 85 -1.09 25.73 -2.60
N GLY A 86 -2.24 25.63 -3.28
CA GLY A 86 -2.35 25.89 -4.73
C GLY A 86 -3.53 25.19 -5.42
N GLY A 87 -4.20 24.25 -4.74
CA GLY A 87 -5.14 23.32 -5.37
C GLY A 87 -6.43 23.92 -5.96
N ARG A 88 -6.92 25.08 -5.50
CA ARG A 88 -8.24 25.56 -5.91
C ARG A 88 -8.28 26.02 -7.37
N ALA A 89 -7.24 26.71 -7.85
CA ALA A 89 -7.15 27.19 -9.24
C ALA A 89 -6.77 26.08 -10.24
N ALA A 90 -5.97 25.11 -9.80
CA ALA A 90 -5.63 23.95 -10.63
C ALA A 90 -6.84 23.03 -10.80
N LEU A 91 -7.60 22.77 -9.72
CA LEU A 91 -8.77 21.90 -9.73
C LEU A 91 -9.89 22.46 -10.63
N GLU A 92 -10.11 23.79 -10.60
CA GLU A 92 -11.14 24.43 -11.44
C GLU A 92 -10.90 24.27 -12.96
N ARG A 93 -9.63 24.15 -13.38
CA ARG A 93 -9.28 23.89 -14.78
C ARG A 93 -9.70 22.49 -15.22
N TRP A 94 -9.70 21.53 -14.31
CA TRP A 94 -10.05 20.14 -14.57
C TRP A 94 -11.54 19.86 -14.31
N THR A 95 -12.22 20.62 -13.45
CA THR A 95 -13.66 20.41 -13.19
C THR A 95 -14.58 20.97 -14.27
N ARG A 96 -14.07 21.74 -15.26
CA ARG A 96 -14.90 22.10 -16.42
C ARG A 96 -15.04 20.89 -17.36
N PRO A 97 -16.26 20.43 -17.65
CA PRO A 97 -16.46 19.45 -18.69
C PRO A 97 -15.98 20.04 -20.03
N PRO A 98 -15.30 19.25 -20.90
CA PRO A 98 -15.04 19.68 -22.26
C PRO A 98 -16.36 20.10 -22.92
N ALA A 99 -16.35 21.17 -23.71
CA ALA A 99 -17.55 21.63 -24.43
C ALA A 99 -18.03 20.62 -25.49
N ALA A 100 -17.21 19.61 -25.81
CA ALA A 100 -17.59 18.45 -26.59
C ALA A 100 -18.07 17.34 -25.65
N SER A 101 -19.14 16.66 -26.07
CA SER A 101 -19.80 15.55 -25.39
C SER A 101 -18.84 14.61 -24.65
N ALA A 102 -19.28 14.04 -23.52
CA ALA A 102 -18.51 13.12 -22.66
C ALA A 102 -18.13 11.77 -23.33
N TRP A 103 -18.21 11.71 -24.65
CA TRP A 103 -17.78 10.58 -25.46
C TRP A 103 -16.27 10.70 -25.70
N HIS A 104 -15.55 9.62 -25.46
CA HIS A 104 -14.17 9.51 -25.89
C HIS A 104 -14.14 9.39 -27.42
N ASN A 105 -13.14 9.99 -28.06
CA ASN A 105 -12.88 9.79 -29.49
C ASN A 105 -12.05 8.52 -29.75
N MET A 106 -12.27 7.49 -28.94
CA MET A 106 -11.61 6.19 -29.06
C MET A 106 -12.64 5.17 -29.52
N SER A 107 -12.29 4.27 -30.42
CA SER A 107 -13.15 3.11 -30.71
C SER A 107 -13.27 2.22 -29.47
N ASP A 108 -14.32 1.38 -29.39
CA ASP A 108 -14.46 0.42 -28.29
C ASP A 108 -13.23 -0.49 -28.18
N GLU A 109 -12.57 -0.82 -29.30
CA GLU A 109 -11.32 -1.59 -29.32
C GLU A 109 -10.13 -0.81 -28.76
N GLU A 110 -9.99 0.47 -29.08
CA GLU A 110 -8.93 1.32 -28.52
C GLU A 110 -9.14 1.56 -27.03
N LEU A 111 -10.40 1.76 -26.63
CA LEU A 111 -10.82 1.94 -25.24
C LEU A 111 -10.56 0.66 -24.46
N LEU A 112 -10.95 -0.49 -25.03
CA LEU A 112 -10.70 -1.80 -24.47
C LEU A 112 -9.21 -2.04 -24.38
N TRP A 113 -8.42 -1.82 -25.45
CA TRP A 113 -6.96 -1.95 -25.46
C TRP A 113 -6.30 -1.10 -24.36
N ALA A 114 -6.71 0.16 -24.22
CA ALA A 114 -6.13 1.09 -23.25
C ALA A 114 -6.52 0.72 -21.82
N ALA A 115 -7.77 0.29 -21.62
CA ALA A 115 -8.24 -0.26 -20.36
C ALA A 115 -7.66 -1.66 -20.07
N SER A 116 -7.22 -2.37 -21.11
CA SER A 116 -6.71 -3.74 -21.11
C SER A 116 -5.21 -3.83 -21.34
N MET A 117 -4.42 -2.81 -20.95
CA MET A 117 -2.98 -2.95 -20.78
C MET A 117 -2.71 -4.35 -20.23
N GLU A 118 -2.15 -5.22 -21.08
CA GLU A 118 -2.35 -6.67 -20.92
C GLU A 118 -1.85 -7.07 -19.54
N PRO A 119 -2.70 -7.66 -18.68
CA PRO A 119 -2.25 -8.12 -17.38
C PRO A 119 -1.01 -8.97 -17.58
N ARG A 120 0.13 -8.52 -17.06
CA ARG A 120 1.39 -9.27 -17.17
C ARG A 120 1.28 -10.63 -16.48
N VAL A 121 0.30 -10.76 -15.59
CA VAL A 121 -0.16 -12.02 -15.01
C VAL A 121 -1.04 -12.77 -16.01
N ARG A 122 -0.42 -13.69 -16.77
CA ARG A 122 -1.10 -14.55 -17.75
C ARG A 122 -2.22 -15.42 -17.18
N ARG A 123 -2.14 -15.80 -15.90
CA ARG A 123 -3.14 -16.64 -15.22
C ARG A 123 -3.23 -16.31 -13.75
N TYR A 124 -4.45 -16.11 -13.25
CA TYR A 124 -4.68 -15.93 -11.81
C TYR A 124 -4.25 -17.22 -11.06
N PRO A 125 -3.32 -17.13 -10.09
CA PRO A 125 -2.68 -18.30 -9.50
C PRO A 125 -3.56 -19.03 -8.47
N TYR A 126 -4.72 -18.48 -8.11
CA TYR A 126 -5.62 -19.04 -7.10
C TYR A 126 -6.96 -19.47 -7.67
N ARG A 127 -7.66 -20.37 -6.98
CA ARG A 127 -9.05 -20.73 -7.33
C ARG A 127 -9.96 -19.54 -7.03
N ARG A 128 -10.74 -19.11 -8.03
CA ARG A 128 -11.81 -18.12 -7.83
C ARG A 128 -12.95 -18.76 -7.07
N VAL A 129 -13.33 -18.14 -5.96
CA VAL A 129 -14.49 -18.54 -5.14
C VAL A 129 -15.41 -17.33 -5.07
N PRO A 130 -16.63 -17.41 -5.62
CA PRO A 130 -17.60 -16.33 -5.51
C PRO A 130 -17.85 -15.94 -4.05
N LYS A 131 -17.94 -14.64 -3.79
CA LYS A 131 -18.28 -14.06 -2.49
C LYS A 131 -19.35 -13.00 -2.70
N VAL A 132 -20.26 -12.90 -1.74
CA VAL A 132 -21.30 -11.88 -1.75
C VAL A 132 -20.75 -10.63 -1.08
N ALA A 133 -20.89 -9.48 -1.75
CA ALA A 133 -20.70 -8.16 -1.18
C ALA A 133 -22.08 -7.56 -0.90
N GLN A 134 -22.30 -7.07 0.31
CA GLN A 134 -23.58 -6.48 0.74
C GLN A 134 -23.34 -5.03 1.16
N TRP A 135 -24.24 -4.14 0.76
CA TRP A 135 -24.15 -2.73 1.10
C TRP A 135 -24.12 -2.51 2.62
N GLY A 136 -23.22 -1.64 3.08
CA GLY A 136 -23.05 -1.29 4.48
C GLY A 136 -22.52 -2.42 5.38
N GLN A 137 -22.16 -3.58 4.80
CA GLN A 137 -21.59 -4.70 5.53
C GLN A 137 -20.09 -4.79 5.31
N THR A 138 -19.38 -5.40 6.26
CA THR A 138 -17.92 -5.55 6.21
C THR A 138 -17.44 -6.39 5.02
N ASN A 139 -18.32 -7.24 4.47
CA ASN A 139 -18.03 -8.05 3.29
C ASN A 139 -17.86 -7.22 2.00
N MET A 140 -18.36 -5.97 1.97
CA MET A 140 -18.10 -5.02 0.88
C MET A 140 -16.61 -4.69 0.81
N PHE A 141 -16.02 -4.26 1.93
CA PHE A 141 -14.60 -3.94 1.97
C PHE A 141 -13.70 -5.19 1.88
N ASP A 142 -14.16 -6.37 2.33
CA ASP A 142 -13.48 -7.64 2.05
C ASP A 142 -13.38 -7.89 0.53
N ALA A 143 -14.40 -7.53 -0.25
CA ALA A 143 -14.38 -7.64 -1.71
C ALA A 143 -13.40 -6.65 -2.34
N GLU A 144 -13.39 -5.40 -1.88
CA GLU A 144 -12.43 -4.38 -2.34
C GLU A 144 -10.98 -4.79 -2.07
N ARG A 145 -10.66 -5.28 -0.86
CA ARG A 145 -9.32 -5.80 -0.53
C ARG A 145 -8.92 -6.95 -1.43
N ARG A 146 -9.85 -7.83 -1.80
CA ARG A 146 -9.57 -8.96 -2.73
C ARG A 146 -9.30 -8.46 -4.15
N LEU A 147 -10.04 -7.47 -4.63
CA LEU A 147 -9.78 -6.84 -5.93
C LEU A 147 -8.39 -6.20 -5.95
N LEU A 148 -8.05 -5.48 -4.89
CA LEU A 148 -6.74 -4.84 -4.72
C LEU A 148 -5.60 -5.88 -4.67
N ALA A 149 -5.77 -6.94 -3.89
CA ALA A 149 -4.81 -8.05 -3.80
C ALA A 149 -4.59 -8.72 -5.16
N ASN A 150 -5.66 -8.95 -5.93
CA ASN A 150 -5.56 -9.51 -7.27
C ASN A 150 -4.83 -8.56 -8.22
N ALA A 151 -5.13 -7.26 -8.19
CA ALA A 151 -4.48 -6.27 -9.04
C ALA A 151 -2.97 -6.12 -8.70
N LEU A 152 -2.58 -6.29 -7.43
CA LEU A 152 -1.19 -6.25 -6.98
C LEU A 152 -0.32 -7.40 -7.50
N LEU A 153 -0.92 -8.51 -7.94
CA LEU A 153 -0.20 -9.62 -8.56
C LEU A 153 0.51 -9.18 -9.84
N ASP A 154 -0.01 -8.16 -10.53
CA ASP A 154 0.69 -7.54 -11.63
C ASP A 154 1.69 -6.51 -11.10
N GLY A 155 2.97 -6.78 -11.31
CA GLY A 155 4.06 -5.87 -10.97
C GLY A 155 4.08 -4.57 -11.78
N GLY A 156 3.32 -4.48 -12.87
CA GLY A 156 3.17 -3.26 -13.66
C GLY A 156 2.11 -2.28 -13.14
N ASN A 157 1.25 -2.70 -12.20
CA ASN A 157 0.22 -1.84 -11.63
C ASN A 157 0.80 -0.93 -10.55
N GLU A 158 0.83 0.37 -10.82
CA GLU A 158 1.34 1.40 -9.90
C GLU A 158 0.24 2.24 -9.23
N ARG A 159 -0.92 2.37 -9.87
CA ARG A 159 -2.06 3.17 -9.42
C ARG A 159 -3.33 2.33 -9.42
N PHE A 160 -4.14 2.43 -8.38
CA PHE A 160 -5.31 1.59 -8.15
C PHE A 160 -6.53 2.47 -7.92
N VAL A 161 -7.48 2.43 -8.85
CA VAL A 161 -8.73 3.19 -8.80
C VAL A 161 -9.89 2.23 -8.60
N LEU A 162 -10.70 2.45 -7.57
CA LEU A 162 -11.95 1.71 -7.36
C LEU A 162 -13.09 2.41 -8.12
N VAL A 163 -13.82 1.64 -8.94
CA VAL A 163 -14.99 2.10 -9.71
C VAL A 163 -16.10 1.05 -9.67
N SER A 164 -17.34 1.48 -9.88
CA SER A 164 -18.52 0.63 -10.05
C SER A 164 -19.04 0.68 -11.49
N GLU A 165 -20.02 -0.15 -11.82
CA GLU A 165 -20.71 -0.15 -13.12
C GLU A 165 -21.43 1.18 -13.42
N SER A 166 -21.75 1.95 -12.38
CA SER A 166 -22.38 3.26 -12.48
C SER A 166 -21.39 4.42 -12.63
N CYS A 167 -20.07 4.17 -12.58
CA CYS A 167 -19.07 5.22 -12.76
C CYS A 167 -18.93 5.59 -14.23
N VAL A 168 -19.04 6.88 -14.54
CA VAL A 168 -18.86 7.43 -15.89
C VAL A 168 -17.62 8.34 -15.90
N PRO A 169 -16.63 8.10 -16.79
CA PRO A 169 -15.46 8.96 -16.87
C PRO A 169 -15.83 10.36 -17.38
N LEU A 170 -15.34 11.40 -16.71
CA LEU A 170 -15.53 12.80 -17.13
C LEU A 170 -14.38 13.32 -18.00
N HIS A 171 -13.26 12.59 -18.02
CA HIS A 171 -12.07 12.90 -18.80
C HIS A 171 -11.62 11.68 -19.57
N GLY A 172 -11.03 11.90 -20.76
CA GLY A 172 -10.44 10.84 -21.56
C GLY A 172 -9.29 10.13 -20.82
N PHE A 173 -9.06 8.86 -21.17
CA PHE A 173 -8.05 8.03 -20.54
C PHE A 173 -6.64 8.66 -20.51
N PRO A 174 -6.12 9.29 -21.59
CA PRO A 174 -4.78 9.90 -21.55
C PRO A 174 -4.63 10.98 -20.47
N ALA A 175 -5.69 11.76 -20.23
CA ALA A 175 -5.67 12.82 -19.21
C ALA A 175 -5.62 12.21 -17.79
N VAL A 176 -6.48 11.23 -17.51
CA VAL A 176 -6.53 10.56 -16.20
C VAL A 176 -5.24 9.77 -15.94
N TYR A 177 -4.79 9.00 -16.94
CA TYR A 177 -3.55 8.23 -16.85
C TYR A 177 -2.35 9.14 -16.59
N GLY A 178 -2.20 10.22 -17.38
CA GLY A 178 -1.13 11.20 -17.20
C GLY A 178 -1.16 11.85 -15.81
N TYR A 179 -2.34 12.25 -15.34
CA TYR A 179 -2.51 12.85 -14.02
C TYR A 179 -2.12 11.87 -12.89
N LEU A 180 -2.64 10.65 -12.90
CA LEU A 180 -2.39 9.68 -11.84
C LEU A 180 -0.96 9.17 -11.84
N THR A 181 -0.38 8.89 -13.00
CA THR A 181 1.00 8.37 -13.10
C THR A 181 2.08 9.42 -12.85
N ALA A 182 1.79 10.71 -13.09
CA ALA A 182 2.67 11.81 -12.73
C ALA A 182 2.52 12.25 -11.25
N SER A 183 1.40 11.92 -10.61
CA SER A 183 1.13 12.32 -9.23
C SER A 183 2.02 11.58 -8.22
N ARG A 184 2.50 12.32 -7.21
CA ARG A 184 3.19 11.77 -6.03
C ARG A 184 2.24 11.45 -4.87
N HIS A 185 0.96 11.75 -5.04
CA HIS A 185 -0.07 11.63 -4.02
C HIS A 185 -1.06 10.55 -4.38
N SER A 186 -1.67 9.94 -3.38
CA SER A 186 -2.87 9.12 -3.50
C SER A 186 -4.09 9.97 -3.16
N PHE A 187 -5.25 9.68 -3.76
CA PHE A 187 -6.46 10.48 -3.59
C PHE A 187 -7.55 9.68 -2.85
N VAL A 188 -7.69 9.95 -1.55
CA VAL A 188 -8.73 9.37 -0.68
C VAL A 188 -9.47 10.52 -0.01
N GLY A 189 -10.79 10.54 -0.11
CA GLY A 189 -11.61 11.52 0.60
C GLY A 189 -11.54 11.29 2.11
N ALA A 190 -11.11 12.29 2.87
CA ALA A 190 -11.04 12.21 4.32
C ALA A 190 -11.43 13.53 4.97
N PHE A 191 -12.49 13.50 5.77
CA PHE A 191 -13.01 14.67 6.48
C PHE A 191 -13.47 14.29 7.88
N ASP A 192 -13.41 15.26 8.80
CA ASP A 192 -13.90 15.14 10.15
C ASP A 192 -15.34 15.67 10.21
N ASP A 193 -16.31 14.76 10.19
CA ASP A 193 -17.73 15.07 10.25
C ASP A 193 -18.22 14.93 11.69
N PRO A 194 -18.57 16.02 12.41
CA PRO A 194 -19.04 15.95 13.80
C PRO A 194 -20.46 15.38 13.92
N GLY A 195 -21.17 15.21 12.80
CA GLY A 195 -22.56 14.77 12.76
C GLY A 195 -22.78 13.27 13.02
N PRO A 196 -24.04 12.82 12.96
CA PRO A 196 -24.44 11.44 13.25
C PRO A 196 -23.86 10.43 12.26
N HIS A 197 -23.47 10.87 11.06
CA HIS A 197 -22.89 10.03 10.02
C HIS A 197 -21.36 10.01 10.00
N GLY A 198 -20.70 10.86 10.80
CA GLY A 198 -19.26 10.89 10.97
C GLY A 198 -18.86 10.33 12.33
N ARG A 199 -18.54 11.21 13.27
CA ARG A 199 -18.20 10.87 14.67
C ARG A 199 -19.29 10.06 15.36
N GLY A 200 -20.57 10.28 15.03
CA GLY A 200 -21.68 9.50 15.59
C GLY A 200 -21.64 7.99 15.25
N ARG A 201 -20.85 7.58 14.24
CA ARG A 201 -20.65 6.18 13.87
C ARG A 201 -19.41 5.54 14.49
N TYR A 202 -18.61 6.31 15.22
CA TYR A 202 -17.41 5.79 15.88
C TYR A 202 -17.77 4.70 16.89
N ARG A 203 -16.95 3.64 16.92
CA ARG A 203 -17.11 2.52 17.84
C ARG A 203 -16.04 2.60 18.93
N PRO A 204 -16.41 2.78 20.21
CA PRO A 204 -15.42 2.90 21.30
C PRO A 204 -14.41 1.75 21.38
N GLY A 205 -14.79 0.53 21.00
CA GLY A 205 -13.91 -0.63 20.99
C GLY A 205 -12.80 -0.60 19.93
N LEU A 206 -12.77 0.40 19.05
CA LEU A 206 -11.64 0.63 18.13
C LEU A 206 -10.44 1.26 18.85
N ALA A 207 -10.62 1.82 20.04
CA ALA A 207 -9.53 2.28 20.89
C ALA A 207 -8.82 1.08 21.55
N PRO A 208 -7.50 1.15 21.79
CA PRO A 208 -6.63 2.31 21.55
C PRO A 208 -6.06 2.41 20.12
N GLU A 209 -6.29 1.44 19.24
CA GLU A 209 -5.71 1.42 17.90
C GLU A 209 -6.14 2.62 17.06
N VAL A 210 -7.41 3.01 17.14
CA VAL A 210 -7.97 4.21 16.53
C VAL A 210 -8.67 5.02 17.60
N SER A 211 -8.22 6.24 17.82
CA SER A 211 -8.88 7.20 18.71
C SER A 211 -10.04 7.93 18.01
N PRO A 212 -11.01 8.49 18.77
CA PRO A 212 -12.06 9.33 18.20
C PRO A 212 -11.53 10.50 17.36
N GLU A 213 -10.37 11.06 17.75
CA GLU A 213 -9.75 12.21 17.07
C GLU A 213 -9.16 11.83 15.71
N GLN A 214 -8.79 10.57 15.54
CA GLN A 214 -8.30 10.00 14.28
C GLN A 214 -9.43 9.58 13.35
N TRP A 215 -10.65 9.40 13.86
CA TRP A 215 -11.80 8.95 13.07
C TRP A 215 -12.11 9.92 11.94
N ARG A 216 -12.15 9.40 10.70
CA ARG A 216 -12.50 10.18 9.52
C ARG A 216 -13.63 9.50 8.76
N LYS A 217 -14.38 10.31 8.04
CA LYS A 217 -15.36 9.89 7.05
C LYS A 217 -14.83 10.20 5.66
N GLY A 218 -15.23 9.40 4.69
CA GLY A 218 -14.85 9.55 3.31
C GLY A 218 -15.88 8.94 2.38
N ALA A 219 -15.48 8.84 1.11
CA ALA A 219 -16.23 8.09 0.12
C ALA A 219 -15.66 6.66 0.02
N GLN A 220 -16.49 5.72 -0.43
CA GLN A 220 -16.04 4.36 -0.74
C GLN A 220 -15.00 4.35 -1.88
N TRP A 221 -15.19 5.22 -2.87
CA TRP A 221 -14.26 5.36 -4.00
C TRP A 221 -12.92 5.95 -3.55
N PHE A 222 -11.85 5.31 -4.00
CA PHE A 222 -10.50 5.75 -3.72
C PHE A 222 -9.61 5.60 -4.95
N GLU A 223 -8.54 6.37 -4.93
CA GLU A 223 -7.35 6.11 -5.70
C GLU A 223 -6.15 6.01 -4.77
N VAL A 224 -5.35 4.96 -4.93
CA VAL A 224 -4.14 4.75 -4.14
C VAL A 224 -2.98 4.26 -5.00
N ASP A 225 -1.77 4.68 -4.63
CA ASP A 225 -0.55 4.12 -5.20
C ASP A 225 -0.28 2.68 -4.71
N ARG A 226 0.66 2.01 -5.36
CA ARG A 226 1.05 0.63 -5.04
C ARG A 226 1.48 0.42 -3.59
N SER A 227 2.17 1.40 -3.00
CA SER A 227 2.66 1.26 -1.62
C SER A 227 1.51 1.27 -0.62
N LEU A 228 0.53 2.15 -0.82
CA LEU A 228 -0.69 2.18 -0.01
C LEU A 228 -1.57 0.96 -0.30
N ALA A 229 -1.65 0.49 -1.55
CA ALA A 229 -2.39 -0.72 -1.88
C ALA A 229 -1.86 -1.95 -1.14
N VAL A 230 -0.53 -2.11 -1.08
CA VAL A 230 0.12 -3.17 -0.29
C VAL A 230 -0.19 -3.03 1.20
N PHE A 231 -0.13 -1.81 1.74
CA PHE A 231 -0.52 -1.53 3.13
C PHE A 231 -1.97 -1.94 3.39
N VAL A 232 -2.91 -1.56 2.52
CA VAL A 232 -4.34 -1.87 2.69
C VAL A 232 -4.58 -3.38 2.66
N VAL A 233 -3.97 -4.13 1.74
CA VAL A 233 -4.14 -5.58 1.65
C VAL A 233 -3.48 -6.32 2.82
N GLY A 234 -2.31 -5.86 3.25
CA GLY A 234 -1.51 -6.44 4.32
C GLY A 234 -1.81 -5.92 5.72
N ASP A 235 -2.82 -5.07 5.90
CA ASP A 235 -3.13 -4.52 7.22
C ASP A 235 -3.75 -5.60 8.12
N GLU A 236 -2.98 -6.00 9.13
CA GLU A 236 -3.35 -6.92 10.21
C GLU A 236 -3.61 -6.19 11.53
N ARG A 237 -3.41 -4.86 11.58
CA ARG A 237 -3.54 -4.07 12.81
C ARG A 237 -4.90 -3.40 12.92
N TYR A 238 -5.28 -2.62 11.91
CA TYR A 238 -6.50 -1.80 12.00
C TYR A 238 -7.69 -2.56 11.45
N TYR A 239 -7.59 -3.10 10.24
CA TYR A 239 -8.70 -3.69 9.54
C TYR A 239 -9.40 -4.83 10.29
N PRO A 240 -8.72 -5.76 10.98
CA PRO A 240 -9.42 -6.78 11.76
C PRO A 240 -10.38 -6.18 12.80
N ARG A 241 -10.00 -5.06 13.45
CA ARG A 241 -10.85 -4.33 14.39
C ARG A 241 -12.06 -3.72 13.69
N PHE A 242 -11.86 -3.07 12.54
CA PHE A 242 -12.97 -2.53 11.74
C PHE A 242 -13.92 -3.64 11.29
N ARG A 243 -13.38 -4.76 10.78
CA ARG A 243 -14.15 -5.91 10.31
C ARG A 243 -14.96 -6.58 11.40
N GLU A 244 -14.49 -6.54 12.64
CA GLU A 244 -15.21 -7.12 13.79
C GLU A 244 -16.24 -6.17 14.39
N LEU A 245 -15.88 -4.89 14.55
CA LEU A 245 -16.62 -3.94 15.39
C LEU A 245 -17.48 -2.96 14.58
N CYS A 246 -17.12 -2.65 13.34
CA CYS A 246 -17.84 -1.70 12.50
C CYS A 246 -18.99 -2.40 11.77
N ARG A 247 -20.09 -2.60 12.49
CA ARG A 247 -21.40 -3.01 11.94
C ARG A 247 -22.33 -1.80 11.83
N PRO A 248 -23.39 -1.85 11.00
CA PRO A 248 -24.38 -0.77 10.91
C PRO A 248 -24.80 -0.25 12.30
N PRO A 249 -24.86 1.08 12.51
CA PRO A 249 -24.70 2.15 11.51
C PRO A 249 -23.25 2.54 11.15
N CYS A 250 -22.22 1.77 11.51
CA CYS A 250 -20.83 1.99 11.07
C CYS A 250 -20.55 1.25 9.75
N TYR A 251 -19.95 1.94 8.78
CA TYR A 251 -19.65 1.42 7.45
C TYR A 251 -18.15 1.47 7.16
N VAL A 252 -17.53 0.29 7.00
CA VAL A 252 -16.07 0.16 6.89
C VAL A 252 -15.54 0.82 5.62
N ASP A 253 -16.25 0.66 4.52
CA ASP A 253 -16.00 1.25 3.20
C ASP A 253 -15.99 2.79 3.22
N GLU A 254 -16.69 3.44 4.15
CA GLU A 254 -16.69 4.90 4.29
C GLU A 254 -15.72 5.45 5.35
N HIS A 255 -15.16 4.59 6.22
CA HIS A 255 -14.42 5.03 7.40
C HIS A 255 -13.02 4.46 7.55
N TYR A 256 -12.74 3.24 7.07
CA TYR A 256 -11.45 2.60 7.27
C TYR A 256 -10.31 3.36 6.58
N LEU A 257 -10.34 3.49 5.24
CA LEU A 257 -9.27 4.16 4.49
C LEU A 257 -9.06 5.61 4.94
N PRO A 258 -10.11 6.45 5.08
CA PRO A 258 -9.94 7.82 5.55
C PRO A 258 -9.26 7.91 6.92
N THR A 259 -9.60 7.00 7.83
CA THR A 259 -9.08 6.99 9.20
C THR A 259 -7.64 6.52 9.26
N VAL A 260 -7.32 5.37 8.67
CA VAL A 260 -5.98 4.78 8.77
C VAL A 260 -4.94 5.56 7.98
N LEU A 261 -5.34 6.17 6.85
CA LEU A 261 -4.42 6.94 6.02
C LEU A 261 -4.18 8.35 6.57
N SER A 262 -5.15 8.97 7.26
CA SER A 262 -4.97 10.29 7.88
C SER A 262 -4.20 10.23 9.20
N SER A 263 -4.21 9.09 9.89
CA SER A 263 -3.59 8.92 11.21
C SER A 263 -2.11 8.49 11.14
N CYS A 264 -1.59 8.24 9.94
CA CYS A 264 -0.26 7.69 9.72
C CYS A 264 0.79 8.80 9.56
N PRO A 265 1.85 8.90 10.41
CA PRO A 265 2.87 9.95 10.30
C PRO A 265 3.75 9.83 9.05
N SER A 266 4.10 10.97 8.45
CA SER A 266 4.84 11.03 7.20
C SER A 266 6.32 10.66 7.27
N ARG A 267 6.77 9.84 6.30
CA ARG A 267 8.21 9.60 6.07
C ARG A 267 8.84 10.86 5.49
N ARG A 268 9.62 11.60 6.29
CA ARG A 268 10.66 12.49 5.73
C ARG A 268 11.64 11.63 4.92
N ARG A 269 11.68 11.79 3.59
CA ARG A 269 12.85 11.33 2.81
C ARG A 269 13.97 12.32 3.09
N GLY A 270 15.06 11.83 3.68
CA GLY A 270 16.25 12.61 3.96
C GLY A 270 16.82 13.22 2.69
N GLY A 271 16.60 14.51 2.51
CA GLY A 271 17.48 15.36 1.73
C GLY A 271 18.44 16.00 2.71
N SER A 272 19.68 15.51 2.75
CA SER A 272 20.79 16.30 3.25
C SER A 272 20.89 17.55 2.37
N ARG A 273 20.30 18.65 2.82
CA ARG A 273 20.78 19.99 2.43
C ARG A 273 21.91 20.33 3.39
N THR A 274 23.07 19.77 3.12
CA THR A 274 24.31 20.52 3.34
C THR A 274 24.28 21.70 2.37
N GLY A 275 24.31 22.91 2.90
CA GLY A 275 24.36 24.13 2.08
C GLY A 275 24.40 25.36 2.97
N ALA A 276 25.64 25.74 3.29
CA ALA A 276 26.18 27.07 3.64
C ALA A 276 25.30 28.05 4.41
#